data_AF-I0TAP9-F1
#
_entry.id   AF-I0TAP9-F1
#
_cell.length_a   1.000
_cell.length_b   1.000
_cell.length_c   1.000
_cell.angle_alpha   90.00
_cell.angle_beta   90.00
_cell.angle_gamma   90.00
#
_symmetry.space_group_name_H-M   'P 1'
#
loop_
_entity.id
_entity.type
_entity.pdbx_description
1 polymer ?
#
loop_
_entity_poly.entity_id
_entity_poly.type
_entity_poly.pdbx_seq_one_letter_code
_entity_poly.pdbx_strand_id
1 'polypeptide(L)'
;MNLFKTSMLFAAYWAVWHFPLAGIKGYYHANVVSEGWLYSLNFIVSIFPFVFLMNWLYYKTNRNILVAIIFHITAGYFNEIFATHPDSKCIQTVLLFIVSVIIVVKERRLFFNRALE
;
A
#
# COMPACT_ATOMS: atom_id res chain seq x y z
N MET A 1 5.80 13.10 14.89
CA MET A 1 5.05 11.82 14.89
C MET A 1 6.03 10.66 14.80
N ASN A 2 5.69 9.48 15.32
CA ASN A 2 6.46 8.26 15.04
C ASN A 2 6.10 7.70 13.67
N LEU A 3 6.93 6.79 13.15
CA LEU A 3 6.75 6.26 11.80
C LEU A 3 5.41 5.56 11.62
N PHE A 4 4.90 4.84 12.63
CA PHE A 4 3.58 4.21 12.59
C PHE A 4 2.47 5.23 12.28
N LYS A 5 2.39 6.32 13.05
CA LYS A 5 1.37 7.36 12.83
C LYS A 5 1.55 8.05 11.48
N THR A 6 2.80 8.28 11.07
CA THR A 6 3.12 8.85 9.75
C THR A 6 2.64 7.94 8.63
N SER A 7 2.91 6.63 8.71
CA SER A 7 2.46 5.64 7.71
C SER A 7 0.94 5.52 7.66
N MET A 8 0.24 5.54 8.80
CA MET A 8 -1.22 5.52 8.85
C MET A 8 -1.84 6.76 8.18
N LEU A 9 -1.35 7.96 8.52
CA LEU A 9 -1.85 9.20 7.94
C LEU A 9 -1.56 9.24 6.43
N PHE A 10 -0.37 8.81 6.03
CA PHE A 10 -0.01 8.77 4.61
C PHE A 10 -0.86 7.78 3.82
N ALA A 11 -1.12 6.58 4.36
CA ALA A 11 -2.02 5.61 3.74
C ALA A 11 -3.44 6.16 3.59
N ALA A 12 -3.99 6.82 4.60
CA ALA A 12 -5.32 7.43 4.54
C ALA A 12 -5.37 8.55 3.47
N TYR A 13 -4.38 9.44 3.47
CA TYR A 13 -4.27 10.49 2.45
C TYR A 13 -4.18 9.89 1.04
N TRP A 14 -3.36 8.87 0.87
CA TRP A 14 -3.14 8.24 -0.43
C TRP A 14 -4.37 7.47 -0.90
N ALA A 15 -5.13 6.82 -0.01
CA ALA A 15 -6.42 6.23 -0.35
C ALA A 15 -7.44 7.27 -0.85
N VAL A 16 -7.55 8.41 -0.15
CA VAL A 16 -8.42 9.52 -0.58
C VAL A 16 -7.98 10.09 -1.93
N TRP A 17 -6.67 10.18 -2.16
CA TRP A 17 -6.12 10.68 -3.42
C TRP A 17 -6.53 9.85 -4.65
N HIS A 18 -6.78 8.54 -4.48
CA HIS A 18 -7.25 7.68 -5.57
C HIS A 18 -8.75 7.81 -5.87
N PHE A 19 -9.53 8.42 -4.97
CA PHE A 19 -10.99 8.47 -5.09
C PHE A 19 -11.49 9.09 -6.41
N PRO A 20 -10.93 10.21 -6.92
CA PRO A 20 -11.38 10.78 -8.19
C PRO A 20 -11.21 9.83 -9.39
N LEU A 21 -10.23 8.92 -9.34
CA LEU A 21 -9.94 8.00 -10.45
C LEU A 21 -11.07 6.99 -10.68
N ALA A 22 -11.89 6.73 -9.66
CA ALA A 22 -13.07 5.87 -9.78
C ALA A 22 -14.13 6.43 -10.75
N GLY A 23 -14.15 7.75 -10.98
CA GLY A 23 -15.09 8.41 -11.89
C GLY A 23 -14.60 8.54 -13.34
N ILE A 24 -13.35 8.16 -13.63
CA ILE A 24 -12.75 8.37 -14.95
C ILE A 24 -12.88 7.08 -15.79
N LYS A 25 -13.67 7.13 -16.85
CA LYS A 25 -13.89 5.98 -17.73
C LYS A 25 -12.57 5.45 -18.30
N GLY A 26 -12.38 4.14 -18.23
CA GLY A 26 -11.16 3.46 -18.70
C GLY A 26 -10.02 3.40 -17.70
N TYR A 27 -10.14 4.05 -16.53
CA TYR A 27 -9.17 3.86 -15.44
C TYR A 27 -9.42 2.57 -14.67
N TYR A 28 -8.33 2.00 -14.14
CA TYR A 28 -8.35 0.82 -13.26
C TYR A 28 -9.42 0.91 -12.16
N HIS A 29 -9.51 2.05 -11.48
CA HIS A 29 -10.44 2.27 -10.37
C HIS A 29 -11.90 2.23 -10.80
N ALA A 30 -12.23 2.75 -11.99
CA ALA A 30 -13.57 2.68 -12.54
C ALA A 30 -13.96 1.22 -12.84
N ASN A 31 -13.02 0.40 -13.32
CA ASN A 31 -13.23 -1.02 -13.54
C ASN A 31 -13.45 -1.76 -12.22
N VAL A 32 -12.62 -1.50 -11.20
CA VAL A 32 -12.76 -2.10 -9.85
C VAL A 32 -14.11 -1.76 -9.22
N VAL A 33 -14.60 -0.53 -9.40
CA VAL A 33 -15.95 -0.15 -8.94
C VAL A 33 -17.03 -0.94 -9.66
N SER A 34 -16.88 -1.15 -10.97
CA SER A 34 -17.83 -1.96 -11.75
C SER A 34 -17.80 -3.45 -11.39
N GLU A 35 -16.65 -3.97 -10.95
CA GLU A 35 -16.49 -5.35 -10.51
C GLU A 35 -17.16 -5.61 -9.15
N GLY A 36 -17.25 -4.59 -8.29
CA GLY A 36 -18.03 -4.65 -7.07
C GLY A 36 -17.45 -3.87 -5.89
N TRP A 37 -18.31 -3.64 -4.89
CA TRP A 37 -17.96 -2.88 -3.69
C TRP A 37 -16.83 -3.52 -2.87
N LEU A 38 -16.78 -4.86 -2.83
CA LEU A 38 -15.76 -5.61 -2.08
C LEU A 38 -14.36 -5.36 -2.64
N TYR A 39 -14.20 -5.37 -3.96
CA TYR A 39 -12.91 -5.15 -4.62
C TYR A 39 -12.46 -3.69 -4.50
N SER A 40 -13.41 -2.75 -4.52
CA SER A 40 -13.16 -1.34 -4.24
C SER A 40 -12.64 -1.13 -2.81
N LEU A 41 -13.28 -1.79 -1.83
CA LEU A 41 -12.81 -1.77 -0.45
C LEU A 41 -11.44 -2.45 -0.32
N ASN A 42 -11.23 -3.58 -0.99
CA ASN A 42 -9.95 -4.29 -0.99
C ASN A 42 -8.81 -3.39 -1.50
N PHE A 43 -9.03 -2.64 -2.58
CA PHE A 43 -8.05 -1.67 -3.07
C PHE A 43 -7.67 -0.66 -1.99
N ILE A 44 -8.65 -0.02 -1.35
CA ILE A 44 -8.42 0.95 -0.26
C ILE A 44 -7.66 0.30 0.91
N VAL A 45 -8.04 -0.92 1.30
CA VAL A 45 -7.39 -1.65 2.40
C VAL A 45 -5.95 -2.01 2.03
N SER A 46 -5.68 -2.42 0.79
CA SER A 46 -4.35 -2.83 0.32
C SER A 46 -3.30 -1.72 0.35
N ILE A 47 -3.74 -0.46 0.27
CA ILE A 47 -2.88 0.72 0.40
C ILE A 47 -2.16 0.75 1.76
N PHE A 48 -2.83 0.34 2.85
CA PHE A 48 -2.26 0.40 4.18
C PHE A 48 -1.00 -0.48 4.33
N PRO A 49 -1.07 -1.82 4.15
CA PRO A 49 0.12 -2.64 4.28
C PRO A 49 1.21 -2.26 3.27
N PHE A 50 0.82 -1.82 2.06
CA PHE A 50 1.76 -1.36 1.05
C PHE A 50 2.58 -0.15 1.50
N VAL A 51 1.91 0.87 2.04
CA VAL A 51 2.56 2.09 2.56
C VAL A 51 3.49 1.78 3.72
N PHE A 52 3.11 0.85 4.60
CA PHE A 52 3.96 0.41 5.71
C PHE A 52 5.26 -0.25 5.21
N LEU A 53 5.16 -1.15 4.24
CA LEU A 53 6.31 -1.83 3.66
C LEU A 53 7.21 -0.87 2.88
N MET A 54 6.61 0.03 2.08
CA MET A 54 7.35 1.04 1.32
C MET A 54 8.12 1.99 2.25
N ASN A 55 7.46 2.49 3.30
CA ASN A 55 8.12 3.34 4.29
C ASN A 55 9.20 2.58 5.05
N TRP A 56 8.96 1.33 5.44
CA TRP A 56 9.99 0.50 6.07
C TRP A 56 11.22 0.35 5.18
N LEU A 57 11.04 0.00 3.90
CA LEU A 57 12.14 -0.09 2.93
C LEU A 57 12.89 1.23 2.79
N TYR A 58 12.17 2.34 2.66
CA TYR A 58 12.76 3.68 2.60
C TYR A 58 13.65 3.96 3.83
N TYR A 59 13.17 3.72 5.04
CA TYR A 59 13.96 3.96 6.26
C TYR A 59 15.13 2.98 6.42
N LYS A 60 14.94 1.69 6.10
CA LYS A 60 16.01 0.68 6.20
C LYS A 60 17.14 0.88 5.18
N THR A 61 16.86 1.59 4.10
CA THR A 61 17.84 1.86 3.03
C THR A 61 18.41 3.28 3.11
N ASN A 62 18.50 3.85 4.33
CA ASN A 62 19.00 5.21 4.57
C ASN A 62 18.27 6.27 3.73
N ARG A 63 16.94 6.14 3.62
CA ARG A 63 16.08 7.07 2.89
C ARG A 63 16.35 7.09 1.38
N ASN A 64 16.73 5.96 0.81
CA ASN A 64 16.93 5.82 -0.64
C ASN A 64 15.58 5.79 -1.38
N ILE A 65 15.30 6.85 -2.13
CA ILE A 65 14.05 7.02 -2.88
C ILE A 65 13.94 5.99 -4.02
N LEU A 66 15.06 5.54 -4.61
CA LEU A 66 15.03 4.57 -5.72
C LEU A 66 14.42 3.24 -5.30
N VAL A 67 14.69 2.80 -4.06
CA VAL A 67 14.11 1.56 -3.52
C VAL A 67 12.60 1.69 -3.39
N ALA A 68 12.12 2.83 -2.91
CA ALA A 68 10.68 3.10 -2.82
C ALA A 68 10.03 3.17 -4.21
N ILE A 69 10.68 3.78 -5.20
CA ILE A 69 10.20 3.85 -6.59
C ILE A 69 10.09 2.44 -7.18
N ILE A 70 11.16 1.63 -7.07
CA ILE A 70 11.17 0.25 -7.59
C ILE A 70 10.06 -0.56 -6.94
N PHE A 71 9.93 -0.49 -5.61
CA PHE A 71 8.85 -1.16 -4.88
C PHE A 71 7.47 -0.68 -5.34
N HIS A 72 7.26 0.63 -5.51
CA HIS A 72 6.01 1.21 -5.99
C HIS A 72 5.61 0.67 -7.37
N ILE A 73 6.56 0.61 -8.31
CA ILE A 73 6.32 0.12 -9.68
C ILE A 73 5.83 -1.34 -9.65
N THR A 74 6.33 -2.17 -8.73
CA THR A 74 5.92 -3.59 -8.66
C THR A 74 4.41 -3.76 -8.49
N ALA A 75 3.74 -2.89 -7.72
CA ALA A 75 2.30 -2.98 -7.46
C ALA A 75 1.44 -2.72 -8.70
N GLY A 76 1.87 -1.78 -9.56
CA GLY A 76 1.19 -1.52 -10.82
C GLY A 76 1.59 -2.55 -11.89
N TYR A 77 2.89 -2.69 -12.11
CA TYR A 77 3.43 -3.48 -13.21
C TYR A 77 3.02 -4.95 -13.16
N PHE A 78 3.14 -5.61 -12.00
CA PHE A 78 2.82 -7.04 -11.91
C PHE A 78 1.31 -7.29 -11.94
N ASN A 79 0.49 -6.40 -11.39
CA ASN A 79 -0.96 -6.56 -11.43
C ASN A 79 -1.50 -6.47 -12.87
N GLU A 80 -0.91 -5.60 -13.69
CA GLU A 80 -1.26 -5.41 -15.11
C GLU A 80 -0.70 -6.55 -15.98
N ILE A 81 0.60 -6.88 -15.88
CA ILE A 81 1.21 -7.88 -16.77
C ILE A 81 0.63 -9.29 -16.56
N PHE A 82 0.23 -9.61 -15.32
CA PHE A 82 -0.39 -10.89 -15.00
C PHE A 82 -1.92 -10.87 -15.12
N ALA A 83 -2.52 -9.74 -15.49
CA ALA A 83 -3.98 -9.56 -15.58
C ALA A 83 -4.71 -10.18 -14.38
N THR A 84 -4.24 -9.84 -13.19
CA THR A 84 -4.62 -10.53 -11.94
C THR A 84 -6.13 -10.44 -11.67
N HIS A 85 -6.75 -11.61 -11.40
CA HIS A 85 -8.17 -11.70 -11.03
C HIS A 85 -8.45 -10.92 -9.73
N PRO A 86 -9.62 -10.26 -9.58
CA PRO A 86 -9.97 -9.50 -8.38
C PRO A 86 -9.85 -10.30 -7.07
N ASP A 87 -10.29 -11.56 -7.05
CA ASP A 87 -10.14 -12.44 -5.89
C ASP A 87 -8.68 -12.72 -5.52
N SER A 88 -7.80 -12.86 -6.51
CA SER A 88 -6.36 -13.03 -6.29
C SER A 88 -5.75 -11.79 -5.65
N LYS A 89 -6.27 -10.59 -5.95
CA LYS A 89 -5.85 -9.34 -5.30
C LYS A 89 -6.32 -9.25 -3.85
N CYS A 90 -7.44 -9.87 -3.50
CA CYS A 90 -7.85 -10.02 -2.11
C CYS A 90 -6.87 -10.91 -1.35
N ILE A 91 -6.47 -12.05 -1.93
CA ILE A 91 -5.45 -12.93 -1.34
C ILE A 91 -4.11 -12.19 -1.21
N GLN A 92 -3.68 -11.48 -2.25
CA GLN A 92 -2.46 -10.64 -2.22
C GLN A 92 -2.50 -9.62 -1.07
N THR A 93 -3.65 -9.00 -0.84
CA THR A 93 -3.84 -8.02 0.23
C THR A 93 -3.69 -8.65 1.61
N VAL A 94 -4.27 -9.84 1.81
CA VAL A 94 -4.08 -10.61 3.05
C VAL A 94 -2.61 -10.97 3.27
N LEU A 95 -1.91 -11.43 2.24
CA LEU A 95 -0.48 -11.74 2.32
C LEU A 95 0.35 -10.50 2.66
N LEU A 96 0.11 -9.38 1.98
CA LEU A 96 0.77 -8.11 2.27
C LEU A 96 0.51 -7.63 3.70
N PHE A 97 -0.73 -7.80 4.19
CA PHE A 97 -1.09 -7.46 5.55
C PHE A 97 -0.33 -8.31 6.58
N ILE A 98 -0.25 -9.62 6.38
CA ILE A 98 0.53 -10.52 7.24
C ILE A 98 2.00 -10.08 7.28
N VAL A 99 2.62 -9.85 6.12
CA VAL A 99 4.03 -9.42 6.03
C VAL A 99 4.22 -8.07 6.73
N SER A 100 3.33 -7.11 6.47
CA SER A 100 3.37 -5.79 7.09
C SER A 100 3.28 -5.85 8.62
N VAL A 101 2.35 -6.64 9.16
CA VAL A 101 2.21 -6.87 10.61
C VAL A 101 3.48 -7.49 11.19
N ILE A 102 4.03 -8.53 10.55
CA ILE A 102 5.28 -9.17 10.99
C ILE A 102 6.41 -8.14 11.06
N ILE A 103 6.56 -7.28 10.04
CA ILE A 103 7.59 -6.24 9.99
C ILE A 103 7.38 -5.21 11.11
N VAL A 104 6.16 -4.72 11.31
CA VAL A 104 5.85 -3.74 12.37
C VAL A 104 6.14 -4.30 13.76
N VAL A 105 5.82 -5.59 14.00
CA VAL A 105 6.09 -6.26 15.27
C VAL A 105 7.59 -6.48 15.51
N LYS A 106 8.35 -6.85 14.48
CA LYS A 106 9.81 -7.04 14.56
C LYS A 106 10.55 -5.71 14.72
N GLU A 107 10.14 -4.68 13.99
CA GLU A 107 10.78 -3.37 13.94
C GLU A 107 10.07 -2.35 14.84
N ARG A 108 9.56 -2.79 15.99
CA ARG A 108 8.76 -1.95 16.90
C ARG A 108 9.46 -0.65 17.29
N ARG A 109 10.77 -0.68 17.55
CA ARG A 109 11.54 0.54 17.88
C ARG A 109 11.49 1.55 16.73
N LEU A 110 11.72 1.11 15.50
CA LEU A 110 11.66 1.97 14.31
C LEU A 110 10.26 2.58 14.12
N PHE A 111 9.21 1.78 14.31
CA PHE A 111 7.84 2.24 14.07
C PHE A 111 7.26 3.12 15.18
N PHE A 112 7.59 2.84 16.43
CA PHE A 112 6.94 3.47 17.58
C PHE A 112 7.79 4.52 18.28
N ASN A 113 9.12 4.52 18.14
CA ASN A 113 9.98 5.58 18.66
C ASN A 113 9.81 6.87 17.86
N ARG A 114 10.12 8.01 18.47
CA ARG A 114 10.15 9.28 17.75
C ARG A 114 11.36 9.28 16.81
N ALA A 115 11.20 9.78 15.59
CA ALA A 115 12.24 9.81 14.56
C ALA A 115 13.45 10.75 14.88
N LEU A 116 13.57 11.21 16.14
CA LEU A 116 14.55 12.18 16.64
C LEU A 116 15.32 11.67 17.89
N GLU A 117 15.14 10.41 18.27
CA GLU A 117 16.00 9.69 19.22
C GLU A 117 16.83 8.63 18.47
#